data_AF-A0A7C7GPF9-F1
#
_entry.id   AF-A0A7C7GPF9-F1
#
_cell.length_a   1.000
_cell.length_b   1.000
_cell.length_c   1.000
_cell.angle_alpha   90.00
_cell.angle_beta   90.00
_cell.angle_gamma   90.00
#
_symmetry.space_group_name_H-M   'P 1'
#
loop_
_entity.id
_entity.type
_entity.pdbx_description
1 polymer ?
#
loop_
_entity_poly.entity_id
_entity_poly.type
_entity_poly.pdbx_seq_one_letter_code
_entity_poly.pdbx_strand_id
1 'polypeptide(L)'
;MDPTALALTASVNSVRILVSAFDGYEKGKFIKSDKAVCEEIRRRSEMLQDHFERVHAHSHNNGMKELRGSCDEIFATIQSISGDAQFSVTGSPRSSHIEVGKLSKKAQKQLVNHDLSTLNLLVEVTRDANALLESLRTSEEEAELIIMAGGINDRIGRARNHFRERNMYIDGLVKR
;
A
#
# COMPACT_ATOMS: atom_id res chain seq x y z
N MET A 1 -6.54 23.61 9.43
CA MET A 1 -5.50 23.16 8.48
C MET A 1 -6.17 22.24 7.47
N ASP A 2 -5.86 22.40 6.18
CA ASP A 2 -6.44 21.60 5.10
C ASP A 2 -5.96 20.13 5.21
N PRO A 3 -6.88 19.13 5.25
CA PRO A 3 -6.52 17.71 5.28
C PRO A 3 -5.62 17.28 4.10
N THR A 4 -5.73 17.97 2.96
CA THR A 4 -4.89 17.77 1.78
C THR A 4 -3.45 18.18 2.03
N ALA A 5 -3.25 19.30 2.75
CA ALA A 5 -1.92 19.78 3.14
C ALA A 5 -1.24 18.84 4.15
N LEU A 6 -2.02 18.22 5.06
CA LEU A 6 -1.53 17.18 5.98
C LEU A 6 -1.14 15.90 5.25
N ALA A 7 -1.93 15.46 4.27
CA ALA A 7 -1.62 14.29 3.43
C ALA A 7 -0.38 14.52 2.53
N LEU A 8 -0.20 15.72 1.99
CA LEU A 8 1.00 16.14 1.26
C LEU A 8 2.24 16.15 2.17
N THR A 9 2.13 16.65 3.39
CA THR A 9 3.25 16.68 4.34
C THR A 9 3.63 15.26 4.80
N ALA A 10 2.64 14.38 5.01
CA ALA A 10 2.86 12.97 5.32
C ALA A 10 3.51 12.21 4.15
N SER A 11 3.12 12.50 2.90
CA SER A 11 3.75 11.91 1.71
C SER A 11 5.16 12.44 1.47
N VAL A 12 5.45 13.72 1.73
CA VAL A 12 6.83 14.26 1.72
C VAL A 12 7.69 13.62 2.81
N ASN A 13 7.16 13.38 4.01
CA ASN A 13 7.87 12.62 5.05
C ASN A 13 8.05 11.15 4.67
N SER A 14 7.09 10.53 3.99
CA SER A 14 7.21 9.16 3.47
C SER A 14 8.33 9.07 2.43
N VAL A 15 8.40 10.04 1.51
CA VAL A 15 9.50 10.18 0.53
C VAL A 15 10.84 10.42 1.24
N ARG A 16 10.87 11.25 2.29
CA ARG A 16 12.09 11.50 3.07
C ARG A 16 12.55 10.26 3.86
N ILE A 17 11.62 9.46 4.39
CA ILE A 17 11.90 8.16 5.02
C ILE A 17 12.45 7.18 3.98
N LEU A 18 11.89 7.15 2.77
CA LEU A 18 12.38 6.32 1.66
C LEU A 18 13.79 6.74 1.21
N VAL A 19 14.05 8.05 1.12
CA VAL A 19 15.39 8.60 0.85
C VAL A 19 16.36 8.29 2.00
N SER A 20 15.90 8.32 3.25
CA SER A 20 16.73 7.96 4.42
C SER A 20 16.98 6.45 4.50
N ALA A 21 16.06 5.62 4.00
CA ALA A 21 16.25 4.19 3.83
C ALA A 21 17.32 3.91 2.75
N PHE A 22 17.34 4.72 1.69
CA PHE A 22 18.44 4.80 0.72
C PHE A 22 19.79 5.15 1.36
N ASP A 23 19.85 6.12 2.28
CA ASP A 23 21.09 6.48 3.00
C ASP A 23 21.52 5.41 4.03
N GLY A 24 20.57 4.68 4.62
CA GLY A 24 20.85 3.55 5.51
C GLY A 24 21.43 2.33 4.79
N TYR A 25 21.16 2.23 3.48
CA TYR A 25 21.57 1.13 2.61
C TYR A 25 23.08 1.12 2.34
N GLU A 26 23.71 2.28 2.11
CA GLU A 26 25.17 2.39 1.98
C GLU A 26 25.91 1.92 3.26
N LYS A 27 25.21 1.92 4.41
CA LYS A 27 25.75 1.61 5.74
C LYS A 27 25.33 0.23 6.28
N GLY A 28 24.74 -0.65 5.46
CA GLY A 28 24.43 -2.04 5.85
C GLY A 28 23.17 -2.23 6.71
N LYS A 29 22.16 -1.35 6.62
CA LYS A 29 20.92 -1.39 7.44
C LYS A 29 19.71 -2.01 6.70
N PHE A 30 19.93 -3.01 5.85
CA PHE A 30 18.90 -3.61 4.99
C PHE A 30 17.62 -4.06 5.75
N ILE A 31 17.77 -4.77 6.88
CA ILE A 31 16.63 -5.26 7.68
C ILE A 31 15.75 -4.11 8.21
N LYS A 32 16.35 -2.96 8.55
CA LYS A 32 15.60 -1.79 9.00
C LYS A 32 14.80 -1.16 7.85
N SER A 33 15.36 -1.18 6.64
CA SER A 33 14.68 -0.71 5.42
C SER A 33 13.50 -1.60 5.08
N ASP A 34 13.68 -2.92 5.13
CA ASP A 34 12.62 -3.89 4.85
C ASP A 34 11.43 -3.78 5.81
N LYS A 35 11.74 -3.68 7.11
CA LYS A 35 10.73 -3.44 8.14
C LYS A 35 9.96 -2.13 7.89
N ALA A 36 10.68 -1.05 7.54
CA ALA A 36 10.06 0.24 7.26
C ALA A 36 9.11 0.20 6.04
N VAL A 37 9.46 -0.54 4.98
CA VAL A 37 8.57 -0.74 3.83
C VAL A 37 7.29 -1.47 4.25
N CYS A 38 7.41 -2.58 4.98
CA CYS A 38 6.25 -3.33 5.45
C CYS A 38 5.35 -2.50 6.38
N GLU A 39 5.94 -1.69 7.27
CA GLU A 39 5.21 -0.77 8.14
C GLU A 39 4.49 0.33 7.34
N GLU A 40 5.12 0.89 6.30
CA GLU A 40 4.47 1.89 5.44
C GLU A 40 3.31 1.30 4.62
N ILE A 41 3.45 0.07 4.11
CA ILE A 41 2.35 -0.63 3.42
C ILE A 41 1.15 -0.81 4.37
N ARG A 42 1.41 -1.22 5.62
CA ARG A 42 0.36 -1.36 6.63
C ARG A 42 -0.29 -0.03 6.96
N ARG A 43 0.50 1.02 7.19
CA ARG A 43 0.00 2.38 7.44
C ARG A 43 -0.88 2.88 6.30
N ARG A 44 -0.49 2.62 5.04
CA ARG A 44 -1.29 2.95 3.86
C ARG A 44 -2.57 2.14 3.76
N SER A 45 -2.52 0.87 4.14
CA SER A 45 -3.70 0.00 4.20
C SER A 45 -4.71 0.51 5.23
N GLU A 46 -4.24 0.95 6.41
CA GLU A 46 -5.09 1.61 7.43
C GLU A 46 -5.69 2.91 6.91
N MET A 47 -4.90 3.76 6.23
CA MET A 47 -5.45 4.97 5.60
C MET A 47 -6.56 4.66 4.59
N LEU A 48 -6.37 3.64 3.74
CA LEU A 48 -7.37 3.22 2.76
C LEU A 48 -8.63 2.66 3.45
N GLN A 49 -8.46 1.89 4.53
CA GLN A 49 -9.56 1.42 5.35
C GLN A 49 -10.42 2.60 5.84
N ASP A 50 -9.80 3.63 6.44
CA ASP A 50 -10.51 4.84 6.90
C ASP A 50 -11.19 5.62 5.77
N HIS A 51 -10.64 5.58 4.55
CA HIS A 51 -11.26 6.23 3.39
C HIS A 51 -12.51 5.47 2.97
N PHE A 52 -12.42 4.15 2.83
CA PHE A 52 -13.55 3.32 2.41
C PHE A 52 -14.61 3.15 3.50
N GLU A 53 -14.28 3.28 4.78
CA GLU A 53 -15.29 3.38 5.86
C GLU A 53 -16.16 4.62 5.70
N ARG A 54 -15.58 5.75 5.28
CA ARG A 54 -16.34 6.98 4.98
C ARG A 54 -17.21 6.83 3.74
N VAL A 55 -16.68 6.20 2.69
CA VAL A 55 -17.48 5.88 1.49
C VAL A 55 -18.65 4.96 1.87
N HIS A 56 -18.36 3.86 2.55
CA HIS A 56 -19.37 2.88 3.00
C HIS A 56 -20.46 3.52 3.87
N ALA A 57 -20.09 4.37 4.83
CA ALA A 57 -21.05 5.10 5.67
C ALA A 57 -21.91 6.08 4.85
N HIS A 58 -21.30 6.83 3.93
CA HIS A 58 -22.04 7.70 3.02
C HIS A 58 -23.03 6.88 2.17
N SER A 59 -22.58 5.77 1.58
CA SER A 59 -23.42 4.91 0.76
C SER A 59 -24.59 4.33 1.55
N HIS A 60 -24.36 3.92 2.80
CA HIS A 60 -25.42 3.45 3.70
C HIS A 60 -26.48 4.54 3.94
N ASN A 61 -26.05 5.75 4.29
CA ASN A 61 -26.95 6.87 4.63
C ASN A 61 -27.77 7.35 3.43
N ASN A 62 -27.25 7.21 2.22
CA ASN A 62 -27.90 7.66 0.98
C ASN A 62 -28.58 6.53 0.19
N GLY A 63 -28.64 5.30 0.74
CA GLY A 63 -29.31 4.17 0.09
C GLY A 63 -28.58 3.58 -1.13
N MET A 64 -27.31 3.95 -1.33
CA MET A 64 -26.45 3.46 -2.42
C MET A 64 -25.94 2.04 -2.12
N LYS A 65 -26.77 1.04 -2.39
CA LYS A 65 -26.52 -0.35 -1.97
C LYS A 65 -25.36 -1.00 -2.73
N GLU A 66 -25.20 -0.68 -4.01
CA GLU A 66 -24.18 -1.31 -4.86
C GLU A 66 -22.79 -0.73 -4.58
N LEU A 67 -22.71 0.58 -4.38
CA LEU A 67 -21.46 1.21 -3.93
C LEU A 67 -21.03 0.69 -2.55
N ARG A 68 -22.00 0.48 -1.65
CA ARG A 68 -21.72 -0.13 -0.35
C ARG A 68 -21.16 -1.54 -0.47
N GLY A 69 -21.76 -2.38 -1.32
CA GLY A 69 -21.24 -3.72 -1.61
C GLY A 69 -19.83 -3.71 -2.21
N SER A 70 -19.55 -2.74 -3.08
CA SER A 70 -18.19 -2.54 -3.63
C SER A 70 -17.16 -2.21 -2.53
N CYS A 71 -17.57 -1.48 -1.49
CA CYS A 71 -16.69 -1.22 -0.34
C CYS A 71 -16.35 -2.50 0.43
N ASP A 72 -17.29 -3.44 0.58
CA ASP A 72 -17.05 -4.71 1.28
C ASP A 72 -15.96 -5.54 0.57
N GLU A 73 -15.99 -5.57 -0.77
CA GLU A 73 -14.95 -6.22 -1.57
C GLU A 73 -13.59 -5.53 -1.39
N ILE A 74 -13.59 -4.19 -1.37
CA ILE A 74 -12.38 -3.40 -1.19
C ILE A 74 -11.77 -3.61 0.20
N PHE A 75 -12.58 -3.70 1.25
CA PHE A 75 -12.10 -4.02 2.60
C PHE A 75 -11.37 -5.37 2.63
N ALA A 76 -11.89 -6.40 1.94
CA ALA A 76 -11.22 -7.70 1.84
C ALA A 76 -9.86 -7.59 1.13
N THR A 77 -9.74 -6.77 0.09
CA THR A 77 -8.48 -6.52 -0.63
C THR A 77 -7.48 -5.73 0.23
N ILE A 78 -7.93 -4.72 0.98
CA ILE A 78 -7.10 -3.93 1.91
C ILE A 78 -6.56 -4.82 3.04
N GLN A 79 -7.42 -5.63 3.66
CA GLN A 79 -7.01 -6.57 4.71
C GLN A 79 -5.98 -7.58 4.18
N SER A 80 -6.19 -8.04 2.95
CA SER A 80 -5.29 -8.97 2.28
C SER A 80 -3.86 -8.40 2.10
N ILE A 81 -3.70 -7.17 1.60
CA ILE A 81 -2.37 -6.57 1.44
C ILE A 81 -1.73 -6.21 2.79
N SER A 82 -2.52 -5.77 3.77
CA SER A 82 -2.03 -5.52 5.14
C SER A 82 -1.48 -6.81 5.78
N GLY A 83 -2.21 -7.92 5.60
CA GLY A 83 -1.77 -9.25 6.05
C GLY A 83 -0.48 -9.70 5.37
N ASP A 84 -0.38 -9.55 4.05
CA ASP A 84 0.85 -9.88 3.31
C ASP A 84 2.06 -9.11 3.86
N ALA A 85 1.90 -7.80 4.13
CA ALA A 85 2.97 -6.98 4.71
C ALA A 85 3.32 -7.39 6.15
N GLN A 86 2.33 -7.79 6.97
CA GLN A 86 2.57 -8.25 8.34
C GLN A 86 3.46 -9.52 8.37
N PHE A 87 3.26 -10.45 7.43
CA PHE A 87 4.02 -11.71 7.39
C PHE A 87 5.31 -11.64 6.57
N SER A 88 5.54 -10.55 5.84
CA SER A 88 6.73 -10.39 4.98
C SER A 88 7.95 -9.76 5.66
N VAL A 89 7.82 -9.26 6.89
CA VAL A 89 8.92 -8.57 7.63
C VAL A 89 10.09 -9.53 7.88
N THR A 90 11.23 -9.28 7.24
CA THR A 90 12.48 -10.06 7.41
C THR A 90 12.89 -10.14 8.88
N GLY A 91 13.12 -11.35 9.39
CA GLY A 91 13.59 -11.59 10.77
C GLY A 91 12.49 -11.61 11.84
N SER A 92 11.22 -11.50 11.46
CA SER A 92 10.10 -11.88 12.32
C SER A 92 10.09 -13.41 12.51
N PRO A 93 9.72 -13.96 13.68
CA PRO A 93 9.53 -15.41 13.87
C PRO A 93 8.54 -16.03 12.89
N ARG A 94 7.71 -15.20 12.25
CA ARG A 94 6.71 -15.59 11.23
C ARG A 94 7.13 -15.25 9.80
N SER A 95 8.33 -14.69 9.59
CA SER A 95 8.81 -14.34 8.25
C SER A 95 9.28 -15.60 7.52
N SER A 96 8.83 -15.79 6.29
CA SER A 96 9.36 -16.83 5.39
C SER A 96 10.79 -16.56 4.92
N HIS A 97 11.32 -15.34 5.12
CA HIS A 97 12.54 -14.86 4.50
C HIS A 97 13.64 -14.55 5.52
N ILE A 98 14.17 -15.59 6.16
CA ILE A 98 15.24 -15.46 7.17
C ILE A 98 16.59 -15.05 6.53
N GLU A 99 16.76 -15.27 5.23
CA GLU A 99 18.05 -15.12 4.54
C GLU A 99 18.25 -13.80 3.77
N VAL A 100 17.29 -12.87 3.79
CA VAL A 100 17.40 -11.62 3.01
C VAL A 100 18.63 -10.78 3.39
N GLY A 101 19.10 -10.90 4.64
CA GLY A 101 20.35 -10.27 5.10
C GLY A 101 21.62 -10.78 4.41
N LYS A 102 21.57 -11.92 3.70
CA LYS A 102 22.69 -12.52 2.95
C LYS A 102 22.72 -12.11 1.48
N LEU A 103 21.74 -11.33 1.01
CA LEU A 103 21.68 -10.89 -0.39
C LEU A 103 22.90 -10.04 -0.78
N SER A 104 23.35 -10.16 -2.04
CA SER A 104 24.40 -9.30 -2.60
C SER A 104 23.96 -7.83 -2.68
N LYS A 105 24.91 -6.88 -2.73
CA LYS A 105 24.61 -5.45 -2.91
C LYS A 105 23.80 -5.14 -4.18
N LYS A 106 23.93 -5.95 -5.24
CA LYS A 106 23.14 -5.80 -6.47
C LYS A 106 21.71 -6.27 -6.25
N ALA A 107 21.53 -7.42 -5.63
CA ALA A 107 20.25 -8.03 -5.29
C ALA A 107 19.43 -7.13 -4.35
N GLN A 108 20.07 -6.63 -3.30
CA GLN A 108 19.46 -5.70 -2.36
C GLN A 108 18.96 -4.40 -3.06
N LYS A 109 19.66 -3.89 -4.10
CA LYS A 109 19.28 -2.66 -4.81
C LYS A 109 18.04 -2.89 -5.68
N GLN A 110 17.96 -4.06 -6.30
CA GLN A 110 16.79 -4.46 -7.08
C GLN A 110 15.55 -4.57 -6.18
N LEU A 111 15.71 -5.17 -5.00
CA LEU A 111 14.65 -5.32 -4.02
C LEU A 111 14.13 -3.96 -3.53
N VAL A 112 15.04 -3.02 -3.23
CA VAL A 112 14.65 -1.65 -2.85
C VAL A 112 13.88 -0.93 -3.95
N ASN A 113 14.35 -1.02 -5.20
CA ASN A 113 13.65 -0.37 -6.32
C ASN A 113 12.25 -0.96 -6.54
N HIS A 114 12.12 -2.27 -6.39
CA HIS A 114 10.84 -2.98 -6.44
C HIS A 114 9.90 -2.50 -5.32
N ASP A 115 10.40 -2.44 -4.09
CA ASP A 115 9.62 -2.01 -2.93
C ASP A 115 9.18 -0.53 -3.06
N LEU A 116 10.06 0.33 -3.59
CA LEU A 116 9.71 1.71 -3.91
C LEU A 116 8.59 1.80 -4.95
N SER A 117 8.63 0.96 -5.99
CA SER A 117 7.56 0.91 -7.00
C SER A 117 6.22 0.46 -6.38
N THR A 118 6.23 -0.53 -5.50
CA THR A 118 5.06 -0.95 -4.72
C THR A 118 4.46 0.21 -3.92
N LEU A 119 5.30 0.97 -3.23
CA LEU A 119 4.85 2.11 -2.42
C LEU A 119 4.28 3.23 -3.27
N ASN A 120 4.86 3.50 -4.46
CA ASN A 120 4.31 4.48 -5.39
C ASN A 120 2.92 4.07 -5.90
N LEU A 121 2.69 2.78 -6.20
CA LEU A 121 1.36 2.28 -6.54
C LEU A 121 0.35 2.55 -5.43
N LEU A 122 0.72 2.32 -4.15
CA LEU A 122 -0.17 2.62 -3.01
C LEU A 122 -0.41 4.11 -2.80
N VAL A 123 0.56 4.97 -3.13
CA VAL A 123 0.36 6.43 -3.13
C VAL A 123 -0.67 6.84 -4.17
N GLU A 124 -0.59 6.28 -5.39
CA GLU A 124 -1.58 6.53 -6.44
C GLU A 124 -2.97 6.05 -6.03
N VAL A 125 -3.08 4.84 -5.49
CA VAL A 125 -4.35 4.31 -4.93
C VAL A 125 -4.92 5.25 -3.86
N THR A 126 -4.07 5.78 -2.97
CA THR A 126 -4.53 6.73 -1.93
C THR A 126 -5.07 8.02 -2.56
N ARG A 127 -4.45 8.50 -3.64
CA ARG A 127 -4.93 9.70 -4.37
C ARG A 127 -6.28 9.42 -5.03
N ASP A 128 -6.43 8.27 -5.67
CA ASP A 128 -7.68 7.86 -6.32
C ASP A 128 -8.81 7.71 -5.27
N ALA A 129 -8.52 7.15 -4.09
CA ALA A 129 -9.49 7.08 -2.98
C ALA A 129 -9.91 8.46 -2.44
N ASN A 130 -8.99 9.43 -2.42
CA ASN A 130 -9.36 10.81 -2.08
C ASN A 130 -10.22 11.45 -3.17
N ALA A 131 -9.93 11.19 -4.45
CA ALA A 131 -10.76 11.67 -5.55
C ALA A 131 -12.19 11.10 -5.46
N LEU A 132 -12.35 9.82 -5.12
CA LEU A 132 -13.66 9.21 -4.87
C LEU A 132 -14.40 9.92 -3.73
N LEU A 133 -13.73 10.22 -2.61
CA LEU A 133 -14.34 10.94 -1.49
C LEU A 133 -14.79 12.36 -1.86
N GLU A 134 -14.06 13.06 -2.72
CA GLU A 134 -14.49 14.36 -3.23
C GLU A 134 -15.68 14.20 -4.19
N SER A 135 -15.66 13.19 -5.06
CA SER A 135 -16.80 12.90 -5.94
C SER A 135 -18.08 12.56 -5.19
N LEU A 136 -18.03 11.96 -3.99
CA LEU A 136 -19.22 11.77 -3.14
C LEU A 136 -19.92 13.08 -2.76
N ARG A 137 -19.20 14.21 -2.79
CA ARG A 137 -19.77 15.53 -2.47
C ARG A 137 -20.37 16.22 -3.68
N THR A 138 -20.01 15.80 -4.89
CA THR A 138 -20.30 16.53 -6.13
C THR A 138 -21.07 15.71 -7.16
N SER A 139 -21.04 14.37 -7.09
CA SER A 139 -21.76 13.47 -7.99
C SER A 139 -22.99 12.90 -7.29
N GLU A 140 -24.12 12.89 -8.00
CA GLU A 140 -25.36 12.26 -7.56
C GLU A 140 -25.52 10.85 -8.16
N GLU A 141 -24.66 10.44 -9.10
CA GLU A 141 -24.81 9.18 -9.83
C GLU A 141 -24.00 8.04 -9.20
N GLU A 142 -24.70 7.10 -8.56
CA GLU A 142 -24.09 5.92 -7.91
C GLU A 142 -23.22 5.10 -8.89
N ALA A 143 -23.62 5.01 -10.17
CA ALA A 143 -22.91 4.24 -11.18
C ALA A 143 -21.46 4.74 -11.40
N GLU A 144 -21.25 6.05 -11.44
CA GLU A 144 -19.90 6.63 -11.61
C GLU A 144 -19.01 6.33 -10.39
N LEU A 145 -19.60 6.45 -9.20
CA LEU A 145 -18.93 6.16 -7.93
C LEU A 145 -18.51 4.69 -7.84
N ILE A 146 -19.35 3.76 -8.31
CA ILE A 146 -19.03 2.34 -8.40
C ILE A 146 -17.86 2.09 -9.35
N ILE A 147 -17.86 2.72 -10.53
CA ILE A 147 -16.76 2.57 -11.50
C ILE A 147 -15.43 3.03 -10.89
N MET A 148 -15.44 4.17 -10.19
CA MET A 148 -14.25 4.66 -9.49
C MET A 148 -13.81 3.71 -8.37
N ALA A 149 -14.74 3.23 -7.53
CA ALA A 149 -14.45 2.28 -6.46
C ALA A 149 -13.84 0.97 -7.01
N GLY A 150 -14.42 0.41 -8.07
CA GLY A 150 -13.90 -0.78 -8.75
C GLY A 150 -12.49 -0.56 -9.30
N GLY A 151 -12.24 0.57 -9.95
CA GLY A 151 -10.90 0.94 -10.44
C GLY A 151 -9.86 1.07 -9.32
N ILE A 152 -10.27 1.55 -8.14
CA ILE A 152 -9.40 1.60 -6.94
C ILE A 152 -9.14 0.18 -6.42
N ASN A 153 -10.16 -0.68 -6.34
CA ASN A 153 -10.01 -2.08 -5.92
C ASN A 153 -8.95 -2.81 -6.77
N ASP A 154 -9.06 -2.68 -8.09
CA ASP A 154 -8.11 -3.27 -9.04
C ASP A 154 -6.69 -2.75 -8.83
N ARG A 155 -6.53 -1.46 -8.50
CA ARG A 155 -5.22 -0.85 -8.22
C ARG A 155 -4.62 -1.35 -6.91
N ILE A 156 -5.44 -1.56 -5.86
CA ILE A 156 -5.00 -2.21 -4.62
C ILE A 156 -4.53 -3.64 -4.93
N GLY A 157 -5.31 -4.38 -5.72
CA GLY A 157 -4.96 -5.72 -6.17
C GLY A 157 -3.62 -5.77 -6.93
N ARG A 158 -3.38 -4.81 -7.83
CA ARG A 158 -2.09 -4.68 -8.54
C ARG A 158 -0.94 -4.38 -7.59
N ALA A 159 -1.09 -3.43 -6.66
CA ALA A 159 -0.06 -3.11 -5.67
C ALA A 159 0.27 -4.32 -4.79
N ARG A 160 -0.75 -5.08 -4.39
CA ARG A 160 -0.57 -6.33 -3.63
C ARG A 160 0.18 -7.39 -4.43
N ASN A 161 -0.18 -7.61 -5.69
CA ASN A 161 0.48 -8.60 -6.53
C ASN A 161 1.95 -8.23 -6.76
N HIS A 162 2.23 -6.96 -7.07
CA HIS A 162 3.58 -6.45 -7.18
C HIS A 162 4.34 -6.65 -5.86
N PHE A 163 3.75 -6.33 -4.70
CA PHE A 163 4.40 -6.62 -3.41
C PHE A 163 4.73 -8.11 -3.21
N ARG A 164 3.89 -9.04 -3.68
CA ARG A 164 4.13 -10.48 -3.58
C ARG A 164 5.25 -10.99 -4.49
N GLU A 165 5.46 -10.34 -5.64
CA GLU A 165 6.58 -10.66 -6.55
C GLU A 165 7.94 -10.52 -5.85
N ARG A 166 8.01 -9.69 -4.80
CA ARG A 166 9.14 -9.61 -3.86
C ARG A 166 9.62 -10.99 -3.38
N ASN A 167 8.69 -11.91 -3.08
CA ASN A 167 9.02 -13.25 -2.60
C ASN A 167 9.76 -14.05 -3.68
N MET A 168 9.33 -13.93 -4.95
CA MET A 168 10.00 -14.59 -6.07
C MET A 168 11.39 -14.02 -6.32
N TYR A 169 11.58 -12.70 -6.15
CA TYR A 169 12.90 -12.09 -6.22
C TYR A 169 13.82 -12.65 -5.14
N ILE A 170 13.36 -12.70 -3.89
CA ILE A 170 14.15 -13.25 -2.77
C ILE A 170 14.50 -14.72 -3.03
N ASP A 171 13.53 -15.55 -3.39
CA ASP A 171 13.74 -16.97 -3.65
C ASP A 171 14.72 -17.22 -4.82
N GLY A 172 14.61 -16.43 -5.90
CA GLY A 172 15.47 -16.52 -7.07
C GLY A 172 16.90 -15.98 -6.86
N LEU A 173 17.08 -15.12 -5.86
CA LEU A 173 18.38 -14.54 -5.49
C LEU A 173 19.11 -15.36 -4.41
N VAL A 174 18.41 -16.15 -3.60
CA VAL A 174 18.99 -17.04 -2.57
C VAL A 174 19.43 -18.39 -3.15
N LYS A 175 18.75 -18.90 -4.20
CA LYS A 175 19.04 -20.22 -4.80
C LYS A 175 20.15 -20.23 -5.88
N ARG A 176 20.92 -19.14 -6.04
CA ARG A 176 22.05 -19.06 -7.00
C ARG A 176 23.39 -19.05 -6.29
#